data_AF-A0A8H5MNP2-F1
#
_entry.id   AF-A0A8H5MNP2-F1
#
_cell.length_a   1.000
_cell.length_b   1.000
_cell.length_c   1.000
_cell.angle_alpha   90.00
_cell.angle_beta   90.00
_cell.angle_gamma   90.00
#
_symmetry.space_group_name_H-M   'P 1'
#
loop_
_entity.id
_entity.type
_entity.pdbx_description
1 polymer ?
#
loop_
_entity_poly.entity_id
_entity_poly.type
_entity_poly.pdbx_seq_one_letter_code
_entity_poly.pdbx_strand_id
1 'polypeptide(L)'
;MATKALATWALALQFGNLTEPIVDIAVKSVYNWAGCAYEAKVPFIGAEGNSSIFGTGKYVDVKTAALINGIASHADDYDDTHRDYPIHPPGPVLSALFAIAEWMAPVSGEDFLAAFVAGVEAECKIDITSTVGPVGSAVAVGKLLGLDTQQRQRAISIASVQVIGMHESFGTDTKPFHVVATA
;
A
#
# COMPACT_ATOMS: atom_id res chain seq x y z
N MET A 1 -4.91 -24.45 0.81
CA MET A 1 -5.61 -23.28 1.40
C MET A 1 -5.17 -22.02 0.66
N ALA A 2 -6.10 -21.17 0.25
CA ALA A 2 -5.84 -20.00 -0.61
C ALA A 2 -4.82 -19.01 -0.01
N THR A 3 -4.96 -18.67 1.28
CA THR A 3 -4.03 -17.76 1.98
C THR A 3 -2.58 -18.25 1.96
N LYS A 4 -2.35 -19.56 2.07
CA LYS A 4 -1.01 -20.16 1.98
C LYS A 4 -0.43 -20.01 0.57
N ALA A 5 -1.27 -20.20 -0.46
CA ALA A 5 -0.85 -20.06 -1.85
C ALA A 5 -0.43 -18.62 -2.15
N LEU A 6 -1.24 -17.63 -1.74
CA LEU A 6 -0.91 -16.21 -1.88
C LEU A 6 0.40 -15.85 -1.13
N ALA A 7 0.52 -16.26 0.14
CA ALA A 7 1.71 -15.98 0.95
C ALA A 7 2.99 -16.61 0.35
N THR A 8 2.89 -17.82 -0.20
CA THR A 8 4.01 -18.51 -0.86
C THR A 8 4.38 -17.85 -2.18
N TRP A 9 3.38 -17.49 -2.99
CA TRP A 9 3.60 -16.82 -4.27
C TRP A 9 4.28 -15.47 -4.09
N ALA A 10 3.79 -14.64 -3.15
CA ALA A 10 4.38 -13.33 -2.89
C ALA A 10 5.82 -13.45 -2.37
N LEU A 11 6.13 -14.47 -1.57
CA LEU A 11 7.50 -14.75 -1.12
C LEU A 11 8.42 -15.05 -2.31
N ALA A 12 7.94 -15.86 -3.26
CA ALA A 12 8.71 -16.33 -4.40
C ALA A 12 8.91 -15.26 -5.50
N LEU A 13 8.04 -14.27 -5.61
CA LEU A 13 8.16 -13.21 -6.63
C LEU A 13 9.43 -12.38 -6.42
N GLN A 14 10.33 -12.31 -7.38
CA GLN A 14 11.53 -11.48 -7.33
C GLN A 14 11.48 -10.42 -8.43
N PHE A 15 12.28 -9.37 -8.31
CA PHE A 15 12.36 -8.33 -9.36
C PHE A 15 12.69 -8.93 -10.73
N GLY A 16 13.59 -9.93 -10.79
CA GLY A 16 13.91 -10.65 -12.02
C GLY A 16 12.77 -11.49 -12.62
N ASN A 17 11.63 -11.64 -11.94
CA ASN A 17 10.42 -12.22 -12.51
C ASN A 17 9.52 -11.18 -13.19
N LEU A 18 9.75 -9.90 -12.98
CA LEU A 18 8.96 -8.81 -13.56
C LEU A 18 9.38 -8.58 -15.01
N THR A 19 8.41 -8.44 -15.89
CA THR A 19 8.65 -8.05 -17.29
C THR A 19 8.85 -6.54 -17.38
N GLU A 20 9.52 -6.07 -18.43
CA GLU A 20 9.74 -4.64 -18.66
C GLU A 20 8.44 -3.80 -18.63
N PRO A 21 7.31 -4.24 -19.25
CA PRO A 21 6.05 -3.50 -19.13
C PRO A 21 5.51 -3.42 -17.70
N ILE A 22 5.72 -4.46 -16.87
CA ILE A 22 5.30 -4.46 -15.46
C ILE A 22 6.16 -3.47 -14.66
N VAL A 23 7.47 -3.43 -14.92
CA VAL A 23 8.36 -2.46 -14.26
C VAL A 23 7.99 -1.04 -14.66
N ASP A 24 7.75 -0.79 -15.95
CA ASP A 24 7.36 0.54 -16.45
C ASP A 24 6.05 1.05 -15.82
N ILE A 25 5.00 0.23 -15.80
CA ILE A 25 3.74 0.64 -15.16
C ILE A 25 3.90 0.80 -13.65
N ALA A 26 4.68 -0.05 -12.99
CA ALA A 26 4.91 0.05 -11.56
C ALA A 26 5.61 1.37 -11.19
N VAL A 27 6.63 1.76 -11.96
CA VAL A 27 7.32 3.05 -11.79
C VAL A 27 6.37 4.22 -12.04
N LYS A 28 5.52 4.16 -13.07
CA LYS A 28 4.51 5.19 -13.33
C LYS A 28 3.50 5.33 -12.20
N SER A 29 3.02 4.22 -11.63
CA SER A 29 2.13 4.24 -10.47
C SER A 29 2.79 4.85 -9.24
N VAL A 30 4.09 4.63 -9.02
CA VAL A 30 4.84 5.30 -7.95
C VAL A 30 4.85 6.82 -8.14
N TYR A 31 5.14 7.30 -9.36
CA TYR A 31 5.12 8.73 -9.66
C TYR A 31 3.70 9.33 -9.51
N ASN A 32 2.67 8.62 -9.99
CA ASN A 32 1.30 9.09 -9.89
C ASN A 32 0.86 9.21 -8.42
N TRP A 33 1.09 8.16 -7.62
CA TRP A 33 0.78 8.17 -6.19
C TRP A 33 1.52 9.28 -5.45
N ALA A 34 2.82 9.47 -5.71
CA ALA A 34 3.60 10.52 -5.08
C ALA A 34 3.08 11.93 -5.44
N GLY A 35 2.62 12.11 -6.68
CA GLY A 35 1.97 13.35 -7.12
C GLY A 35 0.66 13.61 -6.37
N CYS A 36 -0.19 12.60 -6.22
CA CYS A 36 -1.44 12.70 -5.46
C CYS A 36 -1.18 12.96 -3.96
N ALA A 37 -0.11 12.41 -3.39
CA ALA A 37 0.24 12.56 -1.99
C ALA A 37 0.99 13.88 -1.65
N TYR A 38 1.43 14.66 -2.65
CA TYR A 38 2.39 15.78 -2.48
C TYR A 38 1.86 16.97 -1.65
N GLU A 39 0.55 17.06 -1.40
CA GLU A 39 -0.05 18.13 -0.59
C GLU A 39 -0.75 17.60 0.67
N ALA A 40 -0.13 16.62 1.33
CA ALA A 40 -0.65 16.04 2.56
C ALA A 40 -0.91 17.11 3.65
N LYS A 41 -2.18 17.28 4.02
CA LYS A 41 -2.57 18.06 5.20
C LYS A 41 -2.21 17.25 6.45
N VAL A 42 -1.57 17.89 7.43
CA VAL A 42 -1.11 17.25 8.69
C VAL A 42 -1.93 17.77 9.87
N PRO A 43 -3.17 17.27 10.07
CA PRO A 43 -4.06 17.76 11.13
C PRO A 43 -3.65 17.25 12.53
N PHE A 44 -2.84 16.20 12.61
CA PHE A 44 -2.29 15.65 13.85
C PHE A 44 -0.85 15.14 13.61
N ILE A 45 -0.04 15.13 14.67
CA ILE A 45 1.34 14.64 14.63
C ILE A 45 1.37 13.31 15.41
N GLY A 46 1.94 12.29 14.77
CA GLY A 46 2.17 10.98 15.37
C GLY A 46 3.33 10.97 16.35
N ALA A 47 3.80 9.78 16.72
CA ALA A 47 5.04 9.66 17.47
C ALA A 47 6.24 10.05 16.60
N GLU A 48 7.37 10.36 17.24
CA GLU A 48 8.63 10.60 16.53
C GLU A 48 9.05 9.34 15.74
N GLY A 49 9.59 9.55 14.55
CA GLY A 49 10.06 8.48 13.67
C GLY A 49 10.80 9.05 12.46
N ASN A 50 11.15 8.17 11.52
CA ASN A 50 11.93 8.48 10.32
C ASN A 50 11.16 8.25 9.01
N SER A 51 9.85 8.03 9.07
CA SER A 51 8.99 7.92 7.89
C SER A 51 8.44 9.29 7.53
N SER A 52 8.55 9.68 6.28
CA SER A 52 8.20 11.00 5.78
C SER A 52 6.70 11.16 5.55
N ILE A 53 6.21 12.37 5.82
CA ILE A 53 4.93 12.82 5.28
C ILE A 53 5.24 13.54 3.96
N PHE A 54 4.81 12.94 2.85
CA PHE A 54 5.16 13.37 1.50
C PHE A 54 4.79 14.84 1.26
N GLY A 55 5.71 15.59 0.66
CA GLY A 55 5.54 17.00 0.34
C GLY A 55 5.64 17.99 1.52
N THR A 56 5.80 17.53 2.77
CA THR A 56 5.77 18.42 3.95
C THR A 56 7.13 18.65 4.62
N GLY A 57 8.13 17.80 4.33
CA GLY A 57 9.43 17.80 5.02
C GLY A 57 9.37 17.32 6.49
N LYS A 58 8.23 16.80 6.94
CA LYS A 58 8.04 16.25 8.30
C LYS A 58 8.26 14.73 8.31
N TYR A 59 8.68 14.23 9.46
CA TYR A 59 8.88 12.80 9.72
C TYR A 59 8.13 12.38 10.99
N VAL A 60 7.55 11.19 10.97
CA VAL A 60 6.76 10.59 12.05
C VAL A 60 6.96 9.07 12.08
N ASP A 61 6.33 8.40 13.04
CA ASP A 61 6.27 6.93 13.07
C ASP A 61 5.59 6.35 11.81
N VAL A 62 5.95 5.11 11.48
CA VAL A 62 5.51 4.38 10.28
C VAL A 62 4.00 4.45 10.08
N LYS A 63 3.21 4.19 11.13
CA LYS A 63 1.75 4.09 11.02
C LYS A 63 1.13 5.43 10.71
N THR A 64 1.65 6.49 11.33
CA THR A 64 1.19 7.86 11.07
C THR A 64 1.56 8.30 9.66
N ALA A 65 2.78 8.00 9.19
CA ALA A 65 3.19 8.33 7.83
C ALA A 65 2.34 7.60 6.78
N ALA A 66 2.13 6.29 6.95
CA ALA A 66 1.30 5.48 6.05
C ALA A 66 -0.14 6.01 6.00
N LEU A 67 -0.74 6.32 7.16
CA LEU A 67 -2.10 6.84 7.23
C LEU A 67 -2.23 8.22 6.55
N ILE A 68 -1.33 9.17 6.85
CA ILE A 68 -1.42 10.54 6.31
C ILE A 68 -1.15 10.54 4.80
N ASN A 69 -0.09 9.88 4.35
CA ASN A 69 0.24 9.80 2.91
C ASN A 69 -0.87 9.08 2.15
N GLY A 70 -1.47 8.07 2.77
CA GLY A 70 -2.60 7.36 2.23
C GLY A 70 -3.84 8.22 2.03
N ILE A 71 -4.24 8.97 3.05
CA ILE A 71 -5.37 9.90 2.98
C ILE A 71 -5.10 10.95 1.90
N ALA A 72 -3.88 11.50 1.88
CA ALA A 72 -3.48 12.48 0.90
C ALA A 72 -3.57 11.92 -0.53
N SER A 73 -3.09 10.69 -0.76
CA SER A 73 -3.10 10.08 -2.08
C SER A 73 -4.48 9.85 -2.68
N HIS A 74 -5.53 9.74 -1.85
CA HIS A 74 -6.91 9.53 -2.30
C HIS A 74 -7.83 10.74 -2.04
N ALA A 75 -7.29 11.87 -1.57
CA ALA A 75 -8.06 13.03 -1.12
C ALA A 75 -8.95 13.60 -2.24
N ASP A 76 -8.40 13.69 -3.45
CA ASP A 76 -9.04 14.31 -4.61
C ASP A 76 -9.63 13.30 -5.60
N ASP A 77 -9.61 12.00 -5.26
CA ASP A 77 -10.07 10.91 -6.14
C ASP A 77 -9.37 10.90 -7.51
N TYR A 78 -8.07 11.22 -7.51
CA TYR A 78 -7.25 11.42 -8.71
C TYR A 78 -6.21 10.32 -8.93
N ASP A 79 -6.13 9.36 -8.01
CA ASP A 79 -5.22 8.23 -8.04
C ASP A 79 -5.64 7.13 -9.03
N ASP A 80 -4.73 6.18 -9.23
CA ASP A 80 -4.90 5.07 -10.18
C ASP A 80 -6.19 4.28 -9.89
N THR A 81 -6.88 3.85 -10.95
CA THR A 81 -8.01 2.93 -10.87
C THR A 81 -7.69 1.66 -11.66
N HIS A 82 -8.03 0.48 -11.12
CA HIS A 82 -7.96 -0.77 -11.88
C HIS A 82 -9.17 -0.89 -12.81
N ARG A 83 -8.96 -1.21 -14.10
CA ARG A 83 -10.06 -1.16 -15.09
C ARG A 83 -11.16 -2.18 -14.82
N ASP A 84 -10.77 -3.40 -14.46
CA ASP A 84 -11.73 -4.52 -14.33
C ASP A 84 -12.50 -4.50 -13.01
N TYR A 85 -12.00 -3.75 -12.02
CA TYR A 85 -12.55 -3.70 -10.67
C TYR A 85 -12.45 -2.27 -10.15
N PRO A 86 -13.53 -1.64 -9.64
CA PRO A 86 -13.50 -0.28 -9.09
C PRO A 86 -12.74 -0.24 -7.74
N ILE A 87 -11.43 -0.40 -7.81
CA ILE A 87 -10.47 -0.33 -6.71
C ILE A 87 -9.30 0.58 -7.11
N HIS A 88 -8.58 1.07 -6.09
CA HIS A 88 -7.42 1.95 -6.22
C HIS A 88 -6.17 1.30 -5.58
N PRO A 89 -5.55 0.29 -6.23
CA PRO A 89 -4.56 -0.55 -5.55
C PRO A 89 -3.27 0.16 -5.10
N PRO A 90 -2.71 1.12 -5.86
CA PRO A 90 -1.43 1.73 -5.46
C PRO A 90 -1.50 2.56 -4.18
N GLY A 91 -2.63 3.25 -3.93
CA GLY A 91 -2.85 4.09 -2.75
C GLY A 91 -2.45 3.43 -1.42
N PRO A 92 -3.12 2.35 -0.99
CA PRO A 92 -2.80 1.66 0.25
C PRO A 92 -1.39 1.06 0.23
N VAL A 93 -1.03 0.35 -0.83
CA VAL A 93 0.23 -0.41 -0.90
C VAL A 93 1.44 0.51 -0.82
N LEU A 94 1.46 1.60 -1.60
CA LEU A 94 2.60 2.52 -1.62
C LEU A 94 2.70 3.31 -0.32
N SER A 95 1.57 3.68 0.28
CA SER A 95 1.58 4.40 1.56
C SER A 95 2.23 3.59 2.67
N ALA A 96 1.87 2.31 2.79
CA ALA A 96 2.49 1.39 3.74
C ALA A 96 3.95 1.09 3.39
N LEU A 97 4.25 0.85 2.09
CA LEU A 97 5.59 0.50 1.64
C LEU A 97 6.60 1.63 1.81
N PHE A 98 6.27 2.87 1.45
CA PHE A 98 7.19 3.99 1.62
C PHE A 98 7.51 4.21 3.09
N ALA A 99 6.48 4.19 3.95
CA ALA A 99 6.68 4.37 5.39
C ALA A 99 7.60 3.29 5.97
N ILE A 100 7.40 2.02 5.62
CA ILE A 100 8.25 0.91 6.07
C ILE A 100 9.65 0.97 5.43
N ALA A 101 9.76 1.29 4.15
CA ALA A 101 11.03 1.33 3.44
C ALA A 101 11.96 2.42 4.00
N GLU A 102 11.42 3.59 4.34
CA GLU A 102 12.15 4.66 5.02
C GLU A 102 12.54 4.26 6.44
N TRP A 103 11.63 3.59 7.17
CA TRP A 103 11.91 3.11 8.51
C TRP A 103 13.05 2.08 8.55
N MET A 104 13.10 1.19 7.56
CA MET A 104 14.12 0.13 7.44
C MET A 104 15.40 0.55 6.72
N ALA A 105 15.45 1.75 6.13
CA ALA A 105 16.43 2.12 5.11
C ALA A 105 17.88 1.73 5.47
N PRO A 106 18.69 1.24 4.49
CA PRO A 106 18.45 1.29 3.05
C PRO A 106 17.60 0.13 2.49
N VAL A 107 16.80 0.43 1.47
CA VAL A 107 16.01 -0.54 0.67
C VAL A 107 16.35 -0.37 -0.81
N SER A 108 16.55 -1.46 -1.54
CA SER A 108 16.81 -1.40 -2.98
C SER A 108 15.53 -1.09 -3.77
N GLY A 109 15.66 -0.37 -4.88
CA GLY A 109 14.51 -0.10 -5.76
C GLY A 109 13.90 -1.39 -6.35
N GLU A 110 14.73 -2.41 -6.58
CA GLU A 110 14.29 -3.72 -7.08
C GLU A 110 13.42 -4.46 -6.05
N ASP A 111 13.85 -4.50 -4.79
CA ASP A 111 13.08 -5.11 -3.70
C ASP A 111 11.79 -4.34 -3.45
N PHE A 112 11.85 -3.00 -3.51
CA PHE A 112 10.68 -2.14 -3.38
C PHE A 112 9.65 -2.41 -4.47
N LEU A 113 10.07 -2.45 -5.74
CA LEU A 113 9.17 -2.71 -6.87
C LEU A 113 8.61 -4.13 -6.83
N ALA A 114 9.41 -5.13 -6.45
CA ALA A 114 8.92 -6.49 -6.26
C ALA A 114 7.89 -6.59 -5.12
N ALA A 115 8.09 -5.85 -4.03
CA ALA A 115 7.13 -5.72 -2.93
C ALA A 115 5.83 -5.05 -3.37
N PHE A 116 5.94 -3.94 -4.11
CA PHE A 116 4.81 -3.19 -4.63
C PHE A 116 3.94 -4.02 -5.56
N VAL A 117 4.54 -4.67 -6.57
CA VAL A 117 3.82 -5.52 -7.51
C VAL A 117 3.15 -6.70 -6.80
N ALA A 118 3.81 -7.31 -5.81
CA ALA A 118 3.20 -8.39 -5.03
C ALA A 118 1.95 -7.93 -4.26
N GLY A 119 1.97 -6.72 -3.69
CA GLY A 119 0.81 -6.13 -3.01
C GLY A 119 -0.34 -5.86 -3.96
N VAL A 120 -0.09 -5.13 -5.05
CA VAL A 120 -1.11 -4.78 -6.05
C VAL A 120 -1.78 -6.03 -6.64
N GLU A 121 -1.00 -7.02 -7.05
CA GLU A 121 -1.52 -8.28 -7.58
C GLU A 121 -2.37 -9.03 -6.55
N ALA A 122 -1.99 -8.98 -5.26
CA ALA A 122 -2.77 -9.59 -4.19
C ALA A 122 -4.14 -8.91 -4.03
N GLU A 123 -4.20 -7.57 -4.09
CA GLU A 123 -5.46 -6.83 -4.02
C GLU A 123 -6.38 -7.15 -5.20
N CYS A 124 -5.83 -7.10 -6.41
CA CYS A 124 -6.58 -7.37 -7.64
C CYS A 124 -7.13 -8.80 -7.68
N LYS A 125 -6.48 -9.77 -7.02
CA LYS A 125 -6.95 -11.17 -6.97
C LYS A 125 -8.06 -11.44 -5.95
N ILE A 126 -8.28 -10.57 -4.98
CA ILE A 126 -9.21 -10.83 -3.87
C ILE A 126 -10.65 -10.38 -4.21
N ASP A 127 -10.89 -9.75 -5.37
CA ASP A 127 -12.22 -9.49 -5.98
C ASP A 127 -13.33 -9.06 -5.00
N ILE A 128 -13.00 -8.15 -4.09
CA ILE A 128 -13.94 -7.42 -3.23
C ILE A 128 -13.55 -5.94 -3.26
N THR A 129 -14.43 -5.09 -3.76
CA THR A 129 -14.12 -3.67 -4.00
C THR A 129 -14.14 -2.87 -2.69
N SER A 130 -13.27 -1.85 -2.60
CA SER A 130 -12.97 -0.99 -1.42
C SER A 130 -12.41 -1.66 -0.16
N THR A 131 -12.17 -2.97 -0.16
CA THR A 131 -11.90 -3.74 1.06
C THR A 131 -10.59 -4.53 1.04
N VAL A 132 -9.82 -4.44 -0.05
CA VAL A 132 -8.59 -5.25 -0.28
C VAL A 132 -7.28 -4.55 0.07
N GLY A 133 -7.28 -3.21 0.14
CA GLY A 133 -6.13 -2.38 0.51
C GLY A 133 -5.28 -2.90 1.69
N PRO A 134 -5.90 -3.26 2.84
CA PRO A 134 -5.19 -3.86 3.97
C PRO A 134 -4.38 -5.09 3.58
N VAL A 135 -4.95 -5.96 2.75
CA VAL A 135 -4.34 -7.25 2.39
C VAL A 135 -3.17 -7.05 1.45
N GLY A 136 -3.29 -6.18 0.45
CA GLY A 136 -2.16 -5.84 -0.43
C GLY A 136 -1.02 -5.19 0.33
N SER A 137 -1.33 -4.24 1.20
CA SER A 137 -0.36 -3.60 2.10
C SER A 137 0.37 -4.64 2.95
N ALA A 138 -0.36 -5.58 3.57
CA ALA A 138 0.24 -6.66 4.36
C ALA A 138 1.12 -7.62 3.53
N VAL A 139 0.72 -7.91 2.28
CA VAL A 139 1.53 -8.72 1.36
C VAL A 139 2.82 -8.01 1.00
N ALA A 140 2.74 -6.74 0.61
CA ALA A 140 3.85 -5.91 0.20
C ALA A 140 4.84 -5.63 1.34
N VAL A 141 4.34 -5.12 2.47
CA VAL A 141 5.15 -4.86 3.67
C VAL A 141 5.75 -6.16 4.21
N GLY A 142 4.95 -7.24 4.25
CA GLY A 142 5.46 -8.54 4.65
C GLY A 142 6.56 -9.05 3.73
N LYS A 143 6.46 -8.79 2.41
CA LYS A 143 7.51 -9.08 1.43
C LYS A 143 8.79 -8.31 1.72
N LEU A 144 8.69 -6.99 1.91
CA LEU A 144 9.84 -6.14 2.17
C LEU A 144 10.54 -6.45 3.51
N LEU A 145 9.77 -6.80 4.54
CA LEU A 145 10.28 -7.24 5.85
C LEU A 145 10.92 -8.64 5.83
N GLY A 146 10.88 -9.36 4.70
CA GLY A 146 11.43 -10.71 4.62
C GLY A 146 10.64 -11.74 5.45
N LEU A 147 9.35 -11.51 5.71
CA LEU A 147 8.53 -12.44 6.49
C LEU A 147 8.50 -13.82 5.83
N ASP A 148 8.62 -14.87 6.64
CA ASP A 148 8.43 -16.24 6.19
C ASP A 148 6.96 -16.50 5.80
N THR A 149 6.68 -17.66 5.20
CA THR A 149 5.32 -18.01 4.75
C THR A 149 4.32 -17.99 5.90
N GLN A 150 4.67 -18.48 7.10
CA GLN A 150 3.75 -18.54 8.23
C GLN A 150 3.47 -17.14 8.80
N GLN A 151 4.50 -16.31 8.92
CA GLN A 151 4.40 -14.92 9.34
C GLN A 151 3.53 -14.12 8.36
N ARG A 152 3.75 -14.26 7.05
CA ARG A 152 2.94 -13.57 6.03
C ARG A 152 1.49 -14.05 6.01
N GLN A 153 1.24 -15.34 6.22
CA GLN A 153 -0.14 -15.84 6.38
C GLN A 153 -0.84 -15.19 7.58
N ARG A 154 -0.15 -15.02 8.72
CA ARG A 154 -0.71 -14.32 9.89
C ARG A 154 -0.96 -12.85 9.60
N ALA A 155 -0.01 -12.17 8.93
CA ALA A 155 -0.17 -10.77 8.54
C ALA A 155 -1.40 -10.58 7.64
N ILE A 156 -1.55 -11.40 6.60
CA ILE A 156 -2.72 -11.40 5.72
C ILE A 156 -4.02 -11.66 6.52
N SER A 157 -3.98 -12.62 7.46
CA SER A 157 -5.14 -12.92 8.30
C SER A 157 -5.54 -11.74 9.19
N ILE A 158 -4.58 -11.03 9.78
CA ILE A 158 -4.84 -9.85 10.61
C ILE A 158 -5.39 -8.72 9.74
N ALA A 159 -4.78 -8.48 8.57
CA ALA A 159 -5.25 -7.46 7.63
C ALA A 159 -6.68 -7.74 7.16
N SER A 160 -7.03 -9.01 6.94
CA SER A 160 -8.37 -9.39 6.47
C SER A 160 -9.51 -9.08 7.46
N VAL A 161 -9.20 -8.84 8.74
CA VAL A 161 -10.20 -8.46 9.76
C VAL A 161 -10.22 -6.96 10.05
N GLN A 162 -9.35 -6.19 9.40
CA GLN A 162 -9.32 -4.71 9.48
C GLN A 162 -9.99 -4.05 8.28
N VAL A 163 -10.49 -4.87 7.37
CA VAL A 163 -11.22 -4.49 6.17
C VAL A 163 -12.46 -3.65 6.53
N ILE A 164 -12.42 -2.36 6.20
CA ILE A 164 -13.53 -1.41 6.39
C ILE A 164 -13.75 -0.59 5.12
N GLY A 165 -14.99 -0.19 4.86
CA GLY A 165 -15.33 0.67 3.73
C GLY A 165 -16.82 0.58 3.39
N MET A 166 -17.46 1.73 3.23
CA MET A 166 -18.87 1.84 2.87
C MET A 166 -19.04 2.73 1.64
N HIS A 167 -19.72 2.23 0.61
CA HIS A 167 -20.01 3.02 -0.59
C HIS A 167 -20.82 4.27 -0.26
N GLU A 168 -21.64 4.24 0.80
CA GLU A 168 -22.44 5.36 1.28
C GLU A 168 -21.62 6.58 1.73
N SER A 169 -20.31 6.41 1.98
CA SER A 169 -19.43 7.55 2.31
C SER A 169 -18.85 8.24 1.09
N PHE A 170 -19.13 7.75 -0.13
CA PHE A 170 -18.63 8.37 -1.36
C PHE A 170 -19.23 9.76 -1.51
N GLY A 171 -18.42 10.73 -1.94
CA GLY A 171 -18.82 12.15 -1.99
C GLY A 171 -18.71 12.88 -0.64
N THR A 172 -18.09 12.26 0.37
CA THR A 172 -17.74 12.88 1.66
C THR A 172 -16.23 12.81 1.91
N ASP A 173 -15.73 13.65 2.82
CA ASP A 173 -14.33 13.64 3.27
C ASP A 173 -13.91 12.33 3.97
N THR A 174 -14.83 11.40 4.21
CA THR A 174 -14.54 10.08 4.77
C THR A 174 -14.03 9.09 3.69
N LYS A 175 -14.30 9.31 2.40
CA LYS A 175 -13.87 8.39 1.33
C LYS A 175 -12.34 8.18 1.31
N PRO A 176 -11.48 9.22 1.41
CA PRO A 176 -10.03 9.06 1.49
C PRO A 176 -9.55 8.19 2.64
N PHE A 177 -10.28 8.19 3.77
CA PHE A 177 -9.94 7.36 4.92
C PHE A 177 -10.10 5.86 4.62
N HIS A 178 -11.10 5.47 3.82
CA HIS A 178 -11.37 4.05 3.51
C HIS A 178 -10.20 3.35 2.82
N VAL A 179 -9.52 4.07 1.93
CA VAL A 179 -8.47 3.49 1.09
C VAL A 179 -7.27 3.09 1.94
N VAL A 180 -7.04 3.76 3.07
CA VAL A 180 -5.77 3.65 3.81
C VAL A 180 -5.90 3.49 5.32
N ALA A 181 -7.11 3.28 5.85
CA ALA A 181 -7.36 3.10 7.29
C ALA A 181 -6.60 1.93 7.94
N THR A 182 -5.93 1.12 7.14
CA THR A 182 -5.21 -0.09 7.52
C THR A 182 -3.79 -0.18 6.95
N ALA A 183 -3.29 0.90 6.36
CA ALA A 183 -1.92 0.99 5.84
C ALA A 183 -0.89 1.06 6.97
#